data_AF-A0A1V3WRN3-F1
#
_entry.id   AF-A0A1V3WRN3-F1
#
_cell.length_a   1.000
_cell.length_b   1.000
_cell.length_c   1.000
_cell.angle_alpha   90.00
_cell.angle_beta   90.00
_cell.angle_gamma   90.00
#
_symmetry.space_group_name_H-M   'P 1'
#
loop_
_entity.id
_entity.type
_entity.pdbx_description
1 polymer ?
#
loop_
_entity_poly.entity_id
_entity_poly.type
_entity_poly.pdbx_seq_one_letter_code
_entity_poly.pdbx_strand_id
1 'polypeptide(L)'
;MVPMIGLLAAAAFDFLDETCWLALRALAAHPEGLTCLDGSFDGFLAAELTVSMPMRLRLLEALDLFGIALGVAAVRRGAGPAEVRALLHRASGVDAVVAQAMAARGPARYRRILEAVTALEAMAVADERIARCLSGDNMVLARMSAALDAVSALHLEPEDIATDDMAALLRRAVRWQYHRRSRGGTAARVDAACGADIVRGSLRLWSRAGGSVESGELG
;
A
#
# COMPACT_ATOMS: atom_id res chain seq x y z
N MET A 1 14.88 -1.98 1.78
CA MET A 1 14.65 -0.54 2.07
C MET A 1 14.13 0.06 0.78
N VAL A 2 12.96 0.69 0.78
CA VAL A 2 12.46 1.41 -0.40
C VAL A 2 12.89 2.88 -0.30
N PRO A 3 13.45 3.47 -1.38
CA PRO A 3 13.84 4.88 -1.37
C PRO A 3 12.61 5.79 -1.38
N MET A 4 12.72 6.97 -0.75
CA MET A 4 11.68 7.99 -0.78
C MET A 4 12.30 9.39 -0.80
N ILE A 5 11.66 10.30 -1.53
CA ILE A 5 12.02 11.72 -1.59
C ILE A 5 10.95 12.51 -0.82
N GLY A 6 11.22 12.80 0.46
CA GLY A 6 10.25 13.40 1.37
C GLY A 6 9.73 14.78 0.92
N LEU A 7 10.58 15.59 0.29
CA LEU A 7 10.17 16.89 -0.25
C LEU A 7 9.09 16.76 -1.33
N LEU A 8 9.24 15.81 -2.27
CA LEU A 8 8.22 15.59 -3.30
C LEU A 8 6.92 15.05 -2.71
N ALA A 9 7.00 14.20 -1.68
CA ALA A 9 5.82 13.74 -0.96
C ALA A 9 5.10 14.94 -0.32
N ALA A 10 5.80 15.79 0.43
CA ALA A 10 5.23 16.98 1.05
C ALA A 10 4.64 17.97 0.02
N ALA A 11 5.34 18.21 -1.09
CA ALA A 11 4.87 19.01 -2.22
C ALA A 11 3.62 18.45 -2.89
N ALA A 12 3.51 17.12 -2.98
CA ALA A 12 2.31 16.49 -3.51
C ALA A 12 1.09 16.64 -2.60
N PHE A 13 1.28 16.73 -1.27
CA PHE A 13 0.16 16.87 -0.34
C PHE A 13 -0.30 18.32 -0.16
N ASP A 14 0.63 19.26 0.08
CA ASP A 14 0.24 20.60 0.53
C ASP A 14 1.13 21.76 0.03
N PHE A 15 2.37 21.49 -0.39
CA PHE A 15 3.36 22.57 -0.64
C PHE A 15 3.35 23.16 -2.06
N LEU A 16 2.62 22.58 -3.03
CA LEU A 16 2.46 23.17 -4.36
C LEU A 16 1.30 24.18 -4.39
N ASP A 17 1.50 25.32 -3.73
CA ASP A 17 0.54 26.43 -3.76
C ASP A 17 0.53 27.17 -5.10
N GLU A 18 -0.42 28.10 -5.27
CA GLU A 18 -0.57 28.87 -6.51
C GLU A 18 0.72 29.63 -6.88
N THR A 19 1.47 30.13 -5.89
CA THR A 19 2.67 30.94 -6.17
C THR A 19 3.80 30.06 -6.70
N CYS A 20 4.02 28.89 -6.09
CA CYS A 20 4.94 27.87 -6.59
C CYS A 20 4.54 27.41 -8.00
N TRP A 21 3.25 27.24 -8.26
CA TRP A 21 2.73 26.90 -9.58
C TRP A 21 3.05 27.97 -10.63
N LEU A 22 2.78 29.25 -10.35
CA LEU A 22 3.13 30.36 -11.24
C LEU A 22 4.63 30.40 -11.55
N ALA A 23 5.46 30.15 -10.54
CA ALA A 23 6.91 30.13 -10.73
C ALA A 23 7.36 28.97 -11.62
N LEU A 24 6.80 27.76 -11.45
CA LEU A 24 7.07 26.63 -12.35
C LEU A 24 6.64 26.92 -13.79
N ARG A 25 5.49 27.58 -13.99
CA ARG A 25 5.06 28.03 -15.33
C ARG A 25 6.00 29.05 -15.94
N ALA A 26 6.48 30.02 -15.14
CA ALA A 26 7.45 31.01 -15.59
C ALA A 26 8.78 30.35 -16.00
N LEU A 27 9.27 29.38 -15.21
CA LEU A 27 10.45 28.59 -15.57
C LEU A 27 10.22 27.77 -16.84
N ALA A 28 9.05 27.12 -16.98
CA ALA A 28 8.71 26.34 -18.17
C ALA A 28 8.68 27.18 -19.45
N ALA A 29 8.21 28.43 -19.36
CA ALA A 29 8.19 29.39 -20.46
C ALA A 29 9.57 30.00 -20.75
N HIS A 30 10.48 30.00 -19.79
CA HIS A 30 11.83 30.52 -19.98
C HIS A 30 12.68 29.54 -20.82
N PRO A 31 13.41 30.00 -21.85
CA PRO A 31 14.26 29.13 -22.67
C PRO A 31 15.24 28.31 -21.81
N GLU A 32 15.92 29.00 -20.89
CA GLU A 32 16.93 28.41 -19.98
C GLU A 32 16.35 27.71 -18.74
N GLY A 33 15.02 27.56 -18.64
CA GLY A 33 14.37 27.08 -17.42
C GLY A 33 14.66 25.62 -17.02
N LEU A 34 15.12 24.78 -17.94
CA LEU A 34 15.60 23.42 -17.64
C LEU A 34 17.13 23.34 -17.59
N THR A 35 17.82 24.02 -18.50
CA THR A 35 19.29 23.98 -18.60
C THR A 35 19.97 24.55 -17.36
N CYS A 36 19.34 25.53 -16.69
CA CYS A 36 19.82 26.04 -15.40
C CYS A 36 19.69 25.04 -14.23
N LEU A 37 18.99 23.91 -14.41
CA LEU A 37 18.78 22.86 -13.41
C LEU A 37 19.72 21.67 -13.59
N ASP A 38 20.40 21.56 -14.74
CA ASP A 38 21.37 20.49 -15.04
C ASP A 38 22.70 20.65 -14.25
N GLY A 39 22.80 21.69 -13.41
CA GLY A 39 23.96 22.03 -12.59
C GLY A 39 23.72 21.90 -11.08
N SER A 40 24.44 22.72 -10.30
CA SER A 40 24.31 22.82 -8.84
C SER A 40 23.23 23.83 -8.42
N PHE A 41 22.90 23.82 -7.13
CA PHE A 41 22.04 24.85 -6.50
C PHE A 41 22.50 26.27 -6.86
N ASP A 42 23.80 26.52 -6.80
CA ASP A 42 24.38 27.84 -7.10
C ASP A 42 24.15 28.25 -8.55
N GLY A 43 24.19 27.29 -9.49
CA GLY A 43 23.88 27.53 -10.90
C GLY A 43 22.44 28.00 -11.09
N PHE A 44 21.47 27.34 -10.45
CA PHE A 44 20.07 27.75 -10.49
C PHE A 44 19.83 29.12 -9.84
N LEU A 45 20.53 29.43 -8.74
CA LEU A 45 20.42 30.72 -8.05
C LEU A 45 21.11 31.88 -8.81
N ALA A 46 22.18 31.60 -9.54
CA ALA A 46 22.92 32.60 -10.32
C ALA A 46 22.30 32.85 -11.70
N ALA A 47 21.47 31.94 -12.22
CA ALA A 47 20.87 32.06 -13.55
C ALA A 47 20.02 33.34 -13.71
N GLU A 48 20.05 33.94 -14.90
CA GLU A 48 19.18 35.06 -15.26
C GLU A 48 17.80 34.54 -15.63
N LEU A 49 16.91 34.47 -14.63
CA LEU A 49 15.56 33.94 -14.76
C LEU A 49 14.52 35.01 -14.41
N THR A 50 13.34 34.90 -14.99
CA THR A 50 12.18 35.77 -14.68
C THR A 50 11.63 35.55 -13.27
N VAL A 51 11.94 34.40 -12.65
CA VAL A 51 11.55 34.06 -11.29
C VAL A 51 12.52 34.71 -10.29
N SER A 52 11.98 35.46 -9.33
CA SER A 52 12.77 36.18 -8.33
C SER A 52 13.61 35.23 -7.47
N MET A 53 14.75 35.73 -6.97
CA MET A 53 15.64 34.93 -6.10
C MET A 53 14.90 34.33 -4.88
N PRO A 54 14.10 35.09 -4.10
CA PRO A 54 13.37 34.52 -2.96
C PRO A 54 12.43 33.38 -3.37
N MET A 55 11.82 33.47 -4.56
CA MET A 55 10.96 32.41 -5.08
C MET A 55 11.77 31.18 -5.51
N ARG A 56 12.95 31.37 -6.10
CA ARG A 56 13.85 30.25 -6.43
C ARG A 56 14.30 29.48 -5.20
N LEU A 57 14.66 30.16 -4.11
CA LEU A 57 14.97 29.49 -2.83
C LEU A 57 13.77 28.72 -2.29
N ARG A 58 12.58 29.33 -2.33
CA ARG A 58 11.35 28.66 -1.90
C ARG A 58 11.06 27.40 -2.72
N LEU A 59 11.25 27.45 -4.04
CA LEU A 59 11.09 26.28 -4.90
C LEU A 59 12.08 25.18 -4.53
N LEU A 60 13.34 25.53 -4.26
CA LEU A 60 14.35 24.57 -3.83
C LEU A 60 14.02 23.93 -2.49
N GLU A 61 13.52 24.71 -1.52
CA GLU A 61 13.06 24.20 -0.23
C GLU A 61 11.86 23.25 -0.38
N ALA A 62 10.95 23.56 -1.29
CA ALA A 62 9.72 22.77 -1.48
C ALA A 62 9.93 21.52 -2.35
N LEU A 63 10.78 21.57 -3.37
CA LEU A 63 10.85 20.56 -4.43
C LEU A 63 12.25 20.00 -4.67
N ASP A 64 13.31 20.68 -4.22
CA ASP A 64 14.69 20.45 -4.66
C ASP A 64 14.87 20.59 -6.20
N LEU A 65 16.11 20.56 -6.69
CA LEU A 65 16.43 20.68 -8.12
C LEU A 65 15.72 19.62 -8.96
N PHE A 66 15.69 18.38 -8.47
CA PHE A 66 15.02 17.29 -9.18
C PHE A 66 13.51 17.53 -9.31
N GLY A 67 12.83 17.94 -8.23
CA GLY A 67 11.40 18.21 -8.27
C GLY A 67 11.05 19.43 -9.15
N ILE A 68 11.89 20.47 -9.14
CA ILE A 68 11.75 21.61 -10.05
C ILE A 68 11.87 21.14 -11.50
N ALA A 69 12.92 20.38 -11.84
CA ALA A 69 13.14 19.89 -13.19
C ALA A 69 11.98 19.02 -13.68
N LEU A 70 11.49 18.11 -12.82
CA LEU A 70 10.35 17.25 -13.10
C LEU A 70 9.07 18.08 -13.34
N GLY A 71 8.81 19.08 -12.50
CA GLY A 71 7.67 19.99 -12.63
C GLY A 71 7.74 20.81 -13.90
N VAL A 72 8.88 21.46 -14.19
CA VAL A 72 9.10 22.27 -15.39
C VAL A 72 8.93 21.42 -16.66
N ALA A 73 9.50 20.22 -16.69
CA ALA A 73 9.36 19.31 -17.83
C ALA A 73 7.90 18.88 -18.05
N ALA A 74 7.13 18.63 -16.99
CA ALA A 74 5.71 18.29 -17.08
C ALA A 74 4.88 19.47 -17.58
N VAL A 75 5.11 20.68 -17.07
CA VAL A 75 4.42 21.90 -17.53
C VAL A 75 4.71 22.18 -19.00
N ARG A 76 5.95 21.99 -19.47
CA ARG A 76 6.30 22.11 -20.90
C ARG A 76 5.54 21.12 -21.79
N ARG A 77 5.10 19.99 -21.24
CA ARG A 77 4.25 18.99 -21.93
C ARG A 77 2.74 19.29 -21.82
N GLY A 78 2.37 20.43 -21.24
CA GLY A 78 0.98 20.85 -21.07
C GLY A 78 0.29 20.32 -19.81
N ALA A 79 1.04 19.74 -18.87
CA ALA A 79 0.46 19.22 -17.64
C ALA A 79 -0.11 20.34 -16.76
N GLY A 80 -1.30 20.13 -16.19
CA GLY A 80 -1.91 21.01 -15.20
C GLY A 80 -1.40 20.79 -13.77
N PRO A 81 -1.82 21.62 -12.79
CA PRO A 81 -1.36 21.51 -11.40
C PRO A 81 -1.62 20.13 -10.77
N ALA A 82 -2.80 19.55 -11.03
CA ALA A 82 -3.18 18.25 -10.49
C ALA A 82 -2.31 17.12 -11.05
N GLU A 83 -1.95 17.19 -12.33
CA GLU A 83 -1.11 16.19 -12.99
C GLU A 83 0.34 16.28 -12.52
N VAL A 84 0.86 17.50 -12.30
CA VAL A 84 2.17 17.71 -11.69
C VAL A 84 2.19 17.20 -10.25
N ARG A 85 1.15 17.47 -9.47
CA ARG A 85 1.00 16.94 -8.10
C ARG A 85 1.01 15.41 -8.07
N ALA A 86 0.25 14.78 -8.97
CA ALA A 86 0.23 13.33 -9.09
C ALA A 86 1.59 12.75 -9.54
N LEU A 87 2.32 13.47 -10.40
CA LEU A 87 3.66 13.10 -10.81
C LEU A 87 4.66 13.16 -9.66
N LEU A 88 4.66 14.24 -8.87
CA LEU A 88 5.48 14.40 -7.67
C LEU A 88 5.18 13.30 -6.64
N HIS A 89 3.90 13.00 -6.43
CA HIS A 89 3.46 11.92 -5.55
C HIS A 89 4.07 10.57 -5.95
N ARG A 90 3.92 10.19 -7.23
CA ARG A 90 4.49 8.93 -7.75
C ARG A 90 6.02 8.91 -7.67
N ALA A 91 6.67 10.01 -8.05
CA ALA A 91 8.13 10.13 -8.02
C ALA A 91 8.69 10.11 -6.59
N SER A 92 7.91 10.52 -5.58
CA SER A 92 8.34 10.51 -4.18
C SER A 92 8.56 9.11 -3.62
N GLY A 93 7.92 8.07 -4.17
CA GLY A 93 7.96 6.71 -3.62
C GLY A 93 7.19 6.53 -2.31
N VAL A 94 6.42 7.53 -1.86
CA VAL A 94 5.72 7.49 -0.56
C VAL A 94 4.76 6.32 -0.44
N ASP A 95 4.03 5.97 -1.51
CA ASP A 95 3.11 4.82 -1.52
C ASP A 95 3.82 3.51 -1.22
N ALA A 96 5.00 3.31 -1.81
CA ALA A 96 5.79 2.10 -1.62
C ALA A 96 6.36 2.03 -0.20
N VAL A 97 6.76 3.17 0.40
CA VAL A 97 7.16 3.23 1.81
C VAL A 97 5.98 2.96 2.74
N VAL A 98 4.80 3.54 2.48
CA VAL A 98 3.58 3.30 3.27
C VAL A 98 3.18 1.82 3.17
N ALA A 99 3.16 1.25 1.97
CA ALA A 99 2.89 -0.16 1.74
C ALA A 99 3.88 -1.05 2.52
N GLN A 100 5.18 -0.76 2.45
CA GLN A 100 6.20 -1.51 3.19
C GLN A 100 6.02 -1.37 4.71
N ALA A 101 5.71 -0.18 5.21
CA ALA A 101 5.48 0.07 6.63
C ALA A 101 4.24 -0.66 7.16
N MET A 102 3.16 -0.69 6.37
CA MET A 102 1.95 -1.43 6.69
C MET A 102 2.19 -2.94 6.66
N ALA A 103 2.89 -3.44 5.63
CA ALA A 103 3.29 -4.83 5.54
C ALA A 103 4.14 -5.24 6.75
N ALA A 104 5.18 -4.47 7.10
CA ALA A 104 6.04 -4.75 8.26
C ALA A 104 5.26 -4.86 9.59
N ARG A 105 4.10 -4.21 9.72
CA ARG A 105 3.24 -4.28 10.90
C ARG A 105 2.27 -5.46 10.89
N GLY A 106 2.01 -6.08 9.74
CA GLY A 106 1.06 -7.18 9.56
C GLY A 106 1.23 -8.31 10.58
N PRO A 107 2.43 -8.92 10.73
CA PRO A 107 2.64 -10.02 11.67
C PRO A 107 2.39 -9.65 13.14
N ALA A 108 2.78 -8.44 13.56
CA ALA A 108 2.55 -7.97 14.93
C ALA A 108 1.07 -7.68 15.20
N ARG A 109 0.37 -7.06 14.23
CA ARG A 109 -1.08 -6.84 14.30
C ARG A 109 -1.84 -8.16 14.38
N TYR A 110 -1.47 -9.13 13.55
CA TYR A 110 -2.11 -10.45 13.54
C TYR A 110 -1.90 -11.20 14.85
N ARG A 111 -0.71 -11.14 15.46
CA ARG A 111 -0.47 -11.74 16.78
C ARG A 111 -1.38 -11.16 17.87
N ARG A 112 -1.55 -9.83 17.89
CA ARG A 112 -2.48 -9.17 18.84
C ARG A 112 -3.93 -9.61 18.62
N ILE A 113 -4.34 -9.81 17.37
CA ILE A 113 -5.67 -10.34 17.03
C ILE A 113 -5.81 -11.78 17.56
N LEU A 114 -4.78 -12.63 17.40
CA LEU A 114 -4.82 -13.98 17.96
C LEU A 114 -4.95 -13.97 19.48
N GLU A 115 -4.15 -13.15 20.18
CA GLU A 115 -4.22 -12.98 21.64
C GLU A 115 -5.61 -12.53 22.09
N ALA A 116 -6.18 -11.51 21.43
CA ALA A 116 -7.52 -11.02 21.74
C ALA A 116 -8.59 -12.07 21.47
N VAL A 117 -8.48 -12.85 20.38
CA VAL A 117 -9.45 -13.90 20.09
C VAL A 117 -9.33 -15.06 21.06
N THR A 118 -8.13 -15.45 21.48
CA THR A 118 -7.97 -16.46 22.53
C THR A 118 -8.63 -16.01 23.84
N ALA A 119 -8.53 -14.72 24.20
CA ALA A 119 -9.25 -14.18 25.34
C ALA A 119 -10.78 -14.22 25.15
N LEU A 120 -11.28 -13.89 23.95
CA LEU A 120 -12.71 -13.96 23.62
C LEU A 120 -13.22 -15.41 23.61
N GLU A 121 -12.45 -16.37 23.11
CA GLU A 121 -12.78 -17.79 23.11
C GLU A 121 -12.91 -18.33 24.53
N ALA A 122 -12.05 -17.89 25.46
CA ALA A 122 -12.18 -18.24 26.88
C ALA A 122 -13.49 -17.71 27.49
N MET A 123 -13.91 -16.49 27.14
CA MET A 123 -15.19 -15.92 27.59
C MET A 123 -16.40 -16.60 26.92
N ALA A 124 -16.25 -17.05 25.67
CA ALA A 124 -17.31 -17.69 24.90
C ALA A 124 -17.81 -19.01 25.53
N VAL A 125 -16.99 -19.66 26.37
CA VAL A 125 -17.41 -20.84 27.16
C VAL A 125 -18.64 -20.53 28.02
N ALA A 126 -18.75 -19.29 28.51
CA ALA A 126 -19.87 -18.85 29.33
C ALA A 126 -20.89 -17.95 28.58
N ASP A 127 -20.59 -17.52 27.36
CA ASP A 127 -21.45 -16.64 26.57
C ASP A 127 -21.55 -17.06 25.09
N GLU A 128 -22.67 -17.69 24.75
CA GLU A 128 -23.02 -18.13 23.40
C GLU A 128 -23.10 -16.96 22.39
N ARG A 129 -23.32 -15.71 22.82
CA ARG A 129 -23.27 -14.55 21.91
C ARG A 129 -21.86 -14.32 21.40
N ILE A 130 -20.85 -14.53 22.24
CA ILE A 130 -19.44 -14.41 21.86
C ILE A 130 -19.08 -15.57 20.93
N ALA A 131 -19.49 -16.79 21.24
CA ALA A 131 -19.29 -17.95 20.36
C ALA A 131 -19.87 -17.74 18.95
N ARG A 132 -21.12 -17.23 18.86
CA ARG A 132 -21.77 -16.87 17.59
C ARG A 132 -21.07 -15.72 16.87
N CYS A 133 -20.60 -14.70 17.60
CA CYS A 133 -19.82 -13.61 17.01
C CYS A 133 -18.52 -14.13 16.39
N LEU A 134 -17.78 -14.99 17.11
CA LEU A 134 -16.50 -15.53 16.68
C LEU A 134 -16.60 -16.47 15.47
N SER A 135 -17.71 -17.21 15.37
CA SER A 135 -18.01 -18.11 14.24
C SER A 135 -18.72 -17.43 13.07
N GLY A 136 -19.17 -16.19 13.26
CA GLY A 136 -19.87 -15.40 12.25
C GLY A 136 -18.97 -14.98 11.09
N ASP A 137 -19.57 -14.77 9.92
CA ASP A 137 -18.84 -14.46 8.68
C ASP A 137 -17.97 -13.22 8.81
N ASN A 138 -18.45 -12.17 9.46
CA ASN A 138 -17.69 -10.93 9.63
C ASN A 138 -16.38 -11.19 10.38
N MET A 139 -16.41 -12.04 11.41
CA MET A 139 -15.20 -12.37 12.16
C MET A 139 -14.26 -13.26 11.35
N VAL A 140 -14.80 -14.26 10.65
CA VAL A 140 -14.03 -15.14 9.78
C VAL A 140 -13.31 -14.34 8.68
N LEU A 141 -14.01 -13.40 8.04
CA LEU A 141 -13.44 -12.57 6.98
C LEU A 141 -12.45 -11.53 7.53
N ALA A 142 -12.73 -10.94 8.70
CA ALA A 142 -11.80 -10.03 9.36
C ALA A 142 -10.47 -10.73 9.74
N ARG A 143 -10.55 -11.97 10.26
CA ARG A 143 -9.37 -12.78 10.58
C ARG A 143 -8.59 -13.18 9.33
N MET A 144 -9.30 -13.58 8.27
CA MET A 144 -8.67 -13.87 6.98
C MET A 144 -7.93 -12.64 6.42
N SER A 145 -8.56 -11.46 6.45
CA SER A 145 -7.92 -10.21 5.99
C SER A 145 -6.65 -9.91 6.80
N ALA A 146 -6.71 -10.02 8.13
CA ALA A 146 -5.54 -9.81 8.97
C ALA A 146 -4.43 -10.87 8.74
N ALA A 147 -4.80 -12.11 8.42
CA ALA A 147 -3.86 -13.16 8.05
C ALA A 147 -3.21 -12.88 6.69
N LEU A 148 -3.96 -12.39 5.70
CA LEU A 148 -3.44 -11.94 4.40
C LEU A 148 -2.43 -10.79 4.58
N ASP A 149 -2.79 -9.76 5.36
CA ASP A 149 -1.87 -8.66 5.68
C ASP A 149 -0.55 -9.16 6.30
N ALA A 150 -0.62 -10.17 7.17
CA ALA A 150 0.54 -10.74 7.85
C ALA A 150 1.46 -11.54 6.92
N VAL A 151 0.92 -12.24 5.92
CA VAL A 151 1.71 -13.05 4.98
C VAL A 151 2.27 -12.22 3.81
N SER A 152 1.57 -11.15 3.39
CA SER A 152 2.10 -10.17 2.43
C SER A 152 3.42 -9.57 2.91
N ALA A 153 3.56 -9.35 4.22
CA ALA A 153 4.79 -8.90 4.87
C ALA A 153 5.99 -9.85 4.69
N LEU A 154 5.71 -11.13 4.49
CA LEU A 154 6.70 -12.19 4.33
C LEU A 154 7.08 -12.41 2.87
N HIS A 155 6.68 -11.51 1.95
CA HIS A 155 6.88 -11.64 0.50
C HIS A 155 6.22 -12.91 -0.09
N LEU A 156 5.22 -13.44 0.61
CA LEU A 156 4.28 -14.39 0.04
C LEU A 156 3.22 -13.55 -0.65
N GLU A 157 3.31 -13.42 -1.97
CA GLU A 157 2.42 -12.57 -2.75
C GLU A 157 0.94 -12.89 -2.43
N PRO A 158 0.18 -11.92 -1.92
CA PRO A 158 -1.25 -12.08 -1.74
C PRO A 158 -1.91 -12.20 -3.12
N GLU A 159 -2.64 -13.28 -3.34
CA GLU A 159 -3.44 -13.47 -4.56
C GLU A 159 -4.63 -12.50 -4.47
N ASP A 160 -4.62 -11.44 -5.28
CA ASP A 160 -5.76 -10.55 -5.46
C ASP A 160 -6.85 -11.30 -6.22
N ILE A 161 -7.90 -11.70 -5.51
CA ILE A 161 -8.96 -12.57 -6.00
C ILE A 161 -10.27 -11.81 -5.92
N ALA A 162 -10.92 -11.63 -7.07
CA ALA A 162 -12.27 -11.12 -7.13
C ALA A 162 -13.19 -12.02 -6.28
N THR A 163 -14.06 -11.40 -5.47
CA THR A 163 -14.86 -12.10 -4.45
C THR A 163 -15.85 -13.11 -5.03
N ASP A 164 -16.12 -13.05 -6.33
CA ASP A 164 -17.02 -13.90 -7.10
C ASP A 164 -16.31 -15.00 -7.91
N ASP A 165 -14.97 -15.00 -8.03
CA ASP A 165 -14.23 -16.08 -8.69
C ASP A 165 -14.14 -17.31 -7.76
N MET A 166 -15.19 -18.14 -7.80
CA MET A 166 -15.29 -19.37 -7.03
C MET A 166 -14.07 -20.31 -7.20
N ALA A 167 -13.55 -20.42 -8.42
CA ALA A 167 -12.45 -21.33 -8.72
C ALA A 167 -11.14 -20.81 -8.09
N ALA A 168 -10.90 -19.50 -8.12
CA ALA A 168 -9.77 -18.89 -7.44
C ALA A 168 -9.87 -19.03 -5.91
N LEU A 169 -11.06 -18.84 -5.34
CA LEU A 169 -11.30 -19.01 -3.90
C LEU A 169 -10.98 -20.43 -3.43
N LEU A 170 -11.40 -21.46 -4.17
CA LEU A 170 -11.05 -22.86 -3.88
C LEU A 170 -9.56 -23.13 -4.04
N ARG A 171 -8.93 -22.67 -5.14
CA ARG A 171 -7.48 -22.83 -5.36
C ARG A 171 -6.68 -22.23 -4.21
N ARG A 172 -7.05 -21.03 -3.75
CA ARG A 172 -6.42 -20.40 -2.58
C ARG A 172 -6.59 -21.25 -1.33
N ALA A 173 -7.79 -21.75 -1.04
CA ALA A 173 -8.03 -22.62 0.11
C ALA A 173 -7.15 -23.89 0.06
N VAL A 174 -7.08 -24.58 -1.08
CA VAL A 174 -6.25 -25.79 -1.23
C VAL A 174 -4.75 -25.47 -1.08
N ARG A 175 -4.28 -24.37 -1.71
CA ARG A 175 -2.88 -23.93 -1.64
C ARG A 175 -2.44 -23.67 -0.20
N TRP A 176 -3.24 -22.92 0.56
CA TRP A 176 -2.94 -22.59 1.97
C TRP A 176 -3.12 -23.78 2.91
N GLN A 177 -4.04 -24.70 2.59
CA GLN A 177 -4.20 -25.98 3.28
C GLN A 177 -2.96 -26.88 3.11
N TYR A 178 -2.34 -26.87 1.94
CA TYR A 178 -1.09 -27.57 1.70
C TYR A 178 0.08 -26.86 2.40
N HIS A 179 0.21 -25.55 2.21
CA HIS A 179 1.28 -24.74 2.81
C HIS A 179 1.36 -24.88 4.34
N ARG A 180 0.20 -24.87 5.03
CA ARG A 180 0.17 -25.04 6.50
C ARG A 180 0.58 -26.42 6.97
N ARG A 181 0.39 -27.47 6.15
CA ARG A 181 0.75 -28.86 6.49
C ARG A 181 2.24 -29.12 6.27
N SER A 182 2.85 -28.43 5.31
CA SER A 182 4.24 -28.66 4.91
C SER A 182 5.27 -27.91 5.78
N ARG A 183 4.87 -27.01 6.68
CA ARG A 183 5.78 -26.25 7.55
C ARG A 183 5.78 -26.78 8.99
N GLY A 184 6.94 -27.19 9.49
CA GLY A 184 7.17 -27.58 10.89
C GLY A 184 8.03 -26.56 11.65
N GLY A 185 7.78 -26.39 12.96
CA GLY A 185 8.57 -25.52 13.87
C GLY A 185 7.78 -24.38 14.55
N THR A 186 8.41 -23.66 15.49
CA THR A 186 7.72 -22.60 16.28
C THR A 186 7.37 -21.35 15.45
N ALA A 187 8.25 -20.96 14.51
CA ALA A 187 7.95 -19.95 13.49
C ALA A 187 6.79 -20.40 12.55
N ALA A 188 6.65 -21.73 12.38
CA ALA A 188 5.55 -22.31 11.61
C ALA A 188 4.18 -22.20 12.32
N ARG A 189 4.11 -21.82 13.60
CA ARG A 189 2.82 -21.69 14.32
C ARG A 189 2.02 -20.46 13.89
N VAL A 190 2.68 -19.32 13.65
CA VAL A 190 2.02 -18.12 13.13
C VAL A 190 1.66 -18.33 11.66
N ASP A 191 2.54 -18.95 10.87
CA ASP A 191 2.26 -19.33 9.48
C ASP A 191 1.08 -20.32 9.38
N ALA A 192 0.98 -21.28 10.31
CA ALA A 192 -0.12 -22.24 10.36
C ALA A 192 -1.46 -21.60 10.77
N ALA A 193 -1.43 -20.66 11.73
CA ALA A 193 -2.61 -19.90 12.13
C ALA A 193 -3.10 -19.02 10.97
N CYS A 194 -2.20 -18.30 10.29
CA CYS A 194 -2.51 -17.54 9.08
C CYS A 194 -3.15 -18.45 8.03
N GLY A 195 -2.52 -19.61 7.76
CA GLY A 195 -3.05 -20.58 6.82
C GLY A 195 -4.43 -21.11 7.20
N ALA A 196 -4.72 -21.32 8.48
CA ALA A 196 -6.05 -21.75 8.94
C ALA A 196 -7.12 -20.67 8.70
N ASP A 197 -6.83 -19.41 9.04
CA ASP A 197 -7.75 -18.29 8.82
C ASP A 197 -7.98 -18.01 7.32
N ILE A 198 -6.93 -18.09 6.49
CA ILE A 198 -7.03 -17.92 5.03
C ILE A 198 -7.88 -19.03 4.40
N VAL A 199 -7.67 -20.29 4.80
CA VAL A 199 -8.49 -21.42 4.34
C VAL A 199 -9.95 -21.21 4.72
N ARG A 200 -10.21 -20.91 6.00
CA ARG A 200 -11.57 -20.75 6.52
C ARG A 200 -12.32 -19.61 5.81
N GLY A 201 -11.70 -18.44 5.66
CA GLY A 201 -12.32 -17.32 4.98
C GLY A 201 -12.51 -17.55 3.48
N SER A 202 -11.56 -18.21 2.80
CA SER A 202 -11.70 -18.55 1.38
C SER A 202 -12.88 -19.49 1.13
N LEU A 203 -13.06 -20.51 1.98
CA LEU A 203 -14.21 -21.41 1.90
C LEU A 203 -15.53 -20.70 2.25
N ARG A 204 -15.51 -19.72 3.16
CA ARG A 204 -16.70 -18.91 3.49
C ARG A 204 -17.14 -18.03 2.31
N LEU A 205 -16.20 -17.40 1.62
CA LEU A 205 -16.48 -16.63 0.40
C LEU A 205 -16.96 -17.54 -0.73
N TRP A 206 -16.32 -18.69 -0.92
CA TRP A 206 -16.73 -19.66 -1.94
C TRP A 206 -18.16 -20.17 -1.73
N SER A 207 -18.53 -20.50 -0.49
CA SER A 207 -19.89 -20.90 -0.14
C SER A 207 -20.91 -19.78 -0.41
N ARG A 208 -20.55 -18.52 -0.14
CA ARG A 208 -21.41 -17.35 -0.45
C ARG A 208 -21.58 -17.13 -1.95
N ALA A 209 -20.57 -17.43 -2.75
CA ALA A 209 -20.60 -17.29 -4.20
C ALA A 209 -21.38 -18.42 -4.90
N GLY A 210 -21.95 -19.38 -4.16
CA GLY A 210 -22.77 -20.48 -4.70
C GLY A 210 -22.03 -21.81 -4.83
N GLY A 211 -20.84 -21.93 -4.26
CA GLY A 211 -20.09 -23.17 -4.23
C GLY A 211 -20.81 -24.28 -3.47
N SER A 212 -20.98 -25.44 -4.11
CA SER A 212 -21.47 -26.67 -3.48
C SER A 212 -20.40 -27.76 -3.56
N VAL A 213 -20.27 -28.55 -2.50
CA VAL A 213 -19.44 -29.77 -2.57
C VAL A 213 -20.34 -30.77 -3.27
N GLU A 214 -20.11 -31.01 -4.56
CA GLU A 214 -20.66 -32.20 -5.19
C GLU A 214 -20.08 -33.39 -4.43
N SER A 215 -20.90 -34.00 -3.59
CA SER A 215 -20.60 -35.28 -2.98
C SER A 215 -20.42 -36.26 -4.12
N GLY A 216 -19.17 -36.51 -4.51
CA GLY A 216 -18.85 -37.53 -5.50
C GLY A 216 -19.44 -38.85 -5.00
N GLU A 217 -20.51 -39.29 -5.65
CA GLU A 217 -20.91 -40.69 -5.64
C GLU A 217 -19.76 -41.48 -6.25
N LEU A 218 -18.98 -42.12 -5.39
CA LEU A 218 -18.09 -43.20 -5.77
C LEU A 218 -18.98 -44.37 -6.22
N GLY A 219 -19.26 -44.41 -7.53
CA GLY A 219 -19.71 -45.61 -8.24
C GLY A 219 -18.56 -46.54 -8.57
#